data_AF-A0A929HAM6-F1
#
_entry.id   AF-A0A929HAM6-F1
#
_cell.length_a   1.000
_cell.length_b   1.000
_cell.length_c   1.000
_cell.angle_alpha   90.00
_cell.angle_beta   90.00
_cell.angle_gamma   90.00
#
_symmetry.space_group_name_H-M   'P 1'
#
loop_
_entity.id
_entity.type
_entity.pdbx_description
1 polymer ?
#
loop_
_entity_poly.entity_id
_entity_poly.type
_entity_poly.pdbx_seq_one_letter_code
_entity_poly.pdbx_strand_id
1 'polypeptide(L)'
;MKSITSPLLFLFLALSSIHVQAQKLEEFKFHGMDLALMNNVVRNESQFNGFTNYWHNTYTHWYSYGNLFKMAIPDVGKNILQSKVDIAEDMGFPGLLIQEGFITKLISNSYEVLEQPDRTTLEKAVNVGNVLVYMDPQSTLGEELAAYISEQTVWPKALKSHQYGAADLKRIDAFILQAGEKNLFVVSSSDRSTRDQFKALLNKTLDVIQKYDFHKGWFGVETLLKSVTCTKG
;
A
#
# COMPACT_ATOMS: atom_id res chain seq x y z
N MET A 1 4.86 -55.50 -59.09
CA MET A 1 4.93 -54.26 -58.29
C MET A 1 6.39 -53.96 -58.01
N LYS A 2 6.96 -52.92 -58.64
CA LYS A 2 8.39 -52.59 -58.59
C LYS A 2 8.68 -51.81 -57.29
N SER A 3 9.60 -52.35 -56.50
CA SER A 3 10.08 -51.82 -55.22
C SER A 3 10.85 -50.52 -55.42
N ILE A 4 10.18 -49.37 -55.27
CA ILE A 4 10.79 -48.04 -55.20
C ILE A 4 11.10 -47.75 -53.72
N THR A 5 12.12 -48.39 -53.16
CA THR A 5 12.55 -48.13 -51.77
C THR A 5 14.05 -47.86 -51.65
N SER A 6 14.82 -48.12 -52.70
CA SER A 6 16.28 -48.00 -52.65
C SER A 6 16.86 -46.58 -52.77
N PRO A 7 16.31 -45.62 -53.53
CA PRO A 7 16.94 -44.29 -53.65
C PRO A 7 16.57 -43.35 -52.51
N LEU A 8 15.44 -43.58 -51.82
CA LEU A 8 14.99 -42.73 -50.71
C LEU A 8 15.85 -42.92 -49.45
N LEU A 9 16.35 -44.15 -49.23
CA LEU A 9 17.20 -44.49 -48.08
C LEU A 9 18.58 -43.82 -48.16
N PHE A 10 19.14 -43.71 -49.38
CA PHE A 10 20.41 -43.01 -49.61
C PHE A 10 20.29 -41.49 -49.43
N LEU A 11 19.16 -40.91 -49.80
CA LEU A 11 18.90 -39.48 -49.57
C LEU A 11 18.77 -39.16 -48.07
N PHE A 12 18.14 -40.04 -47.30
CA PHE A 12 17.99 -39.89 -45.85
C PHE A 12 19.33 -40.00 -45.10
N LEU A 13 20.22 -40.91 -45.53
CA LEU A 13 21.57 -41.03 -45.00
C LEU A 13 22.45 -39.83 -45.37
N ALA A 14 22.34 -39.31 -46.60
CA ALA A 14 23.09 -38.12 -47.01
C ALA A 14 22.66 -36.86 -46.21
N LEU A 15 21.36 -36.71 -45.91
CA LEU A 15 20.82 -35.60 -45.11
C LEU A 15 21.11 -35.73 -43.60
N SER A 16 21.50 -36.90 -43.10
CA SER A 16 21.92 -37.08 -41.70
C SER A 16 23.34 -36.59 -41.40
N SER A 17 24.07 -36.15 -42.43
CA SER A 17 25.40 -35.54 -42.32
C SER A 17 25.33 -34.08 -41.89
N ILE A 18 24.38 -33.71 -41.03
CA ILE A 18 24.44 -32.41 -40.35
C ILE A 18 25.60 -32.55 -39.36
N HIS A 19 26.76 -32.04 -39.75
CA HIS A 19 27.90 -31.92 -38.85
C HIS A 19 27.46 -31.08 -37.66
N VAL A 20 27.14 -31.75 -36.56
CA VAL A 20 27.10 -31.15 -35.24
C VAL A 20 28.54 -30.76 -34.95
N GLN A 21 28.91 -29.54 -35.35
CA GLN A 21 30.17 -28.96 -34.93
C GLN A 21 30.12 -28.87 -33.41
N ALA A 22 30.91 -29.69 -32.75
CA ALA A 22 31.16 -29.54 -31.34
C ALA A 22 31.73 -28.13 -31.13
N GLN A 23 31.15 -27.37 -30.21
CA GLN A 23 31.61 -26.02 -29.87
C GLN A 23 33.10 -26.10 -29.51
N LYS A 24 33.95 -25.39 -30.25
CA LYS A 24 35.39 -25.40 -30.01
C LYS A 24 35.73 -24.43 -28.91
N LEU A 25 36.67 -24.79 -28.04
CA LEU A 25 37.07 -23.92 -26.93
C LEU A 25 37.59 -22.55 -27.44
N GLU A 26 38.19 -22.51 -28.63
CA GLU A 26 38.68 -21.29 -29.29
C GLU A 26 37.57 -20.30 -29.67
N GLU A 27 36.31 -20.75 -29.74
CA GLU A 27 35.14 -19.91 -30.07
C GLU A 27 34.66 -19.10 -28.85
N PHE A 28 35.06 -19.49 -27.65
CA PHE A 28 34.69 -18.78 -26.42
C PHE A 28 35.63 -17.60 -26.19
N LYS A 29 35.07 -16.38 -26.27
CA LYS A 29 35.79 -15.15 -25.96
C LYS A 29 35.38 -14.63 -24.59
N PHE A 30 36.36 -14.38 -23.74
CA PHE A 30 36.15 -13.59 -22.53
C PHE A 30 36.03 -12.12 -22.93
N HIS A 31 34.86 -11.53 -22.72
CA HIS A 31 34.56 -10.15 -23.11
C HIS A 31 34.94 -9.13 -22.01
N GLY A 32 35.72 -9.53 -21.01
CA GLY A 32 36.02 -8.71 -19.85
C GLY A 32 34.98 -8.85 -18.74
N MET A 33 35.24 -8.16 -17.63
CA MET A 33 34.30 -8.05 -16.52
C MET A 33 33.40 -6.84 -16.79
N ASP A 34 32.10 -7.06 -16.97
CA ASP A 34 31.14 -5.95 -17.03
C ASP A 34 31.00 -5.34 -15.63
N LEU A 35 31.68 -4.20 -15.41
CA LEU A 35 31.62 -3.46 -14.15
C LEU A 35 30.31 -2.68 -13.98
N ALA A 36 29.45 -2.63 -15.01
CA ALA A 36 28.09 -2.13 -14.87
C ALA A 36 27.20 -3.20 -14.21
N LEU A 37 27.43 -3.42 -12.92
CA LEU A 37 26.74 -4.41 -12.08
C LEU A 37 25.23 -4.43 -12.30
N MET A 38 24.62 -3.25 -12.50
CA MET A 38 23.18 -3.09 -12.69
C MET A 38 22.62 -3.75 -13.96
N ASN A 39 23.43 -4.02 -14.98
CA ASN A 39 22.94 -4.60 -16.24
C ASN A 39 22.58 -6.09 -16.12
N ASN A 40 23.20 -6.79 -15.17
CA ASN A 40 23.03 -8.23 -14.97
C ASN A 40 22.25 -8.54 -13.67
N VAL A 41 21.65 -7.53 -13.04
CA VAL A 41 20.91 -7.70 -11.80
C VAL A 41 19.54 -8.31 -12.07
N VAL A 42 19.22 -9.39 -11.38
CA VAL A 42 17.84 -9.89 -11.32
C VAL A 42 17.15 -9.17 -10.17
N ARG A 43 16.13 -8.36 -10.49
CA ARG A 43 15.30 -7.66 -9.52
C ARG A 43 13.95 -8.36 -9.36
N ASN A 44 13.61 -8.73 -8.13
CA ASN A 44 12.30 -9.29 -7.79
C ASN A 44 11.65 -8.44 -6.70
N GLU A 45 10.33 -8.27 -6.78
CA GLU A 45 9.54 -7.79 -5.65
C GLU A 45 9.17 -8.98 -4.76
N SER A 46 9.36 -8.82 -3.45
CA SER A 46 9.02 -9.84 -2.47
C SER A 46 8.13 -9.23 -1.39
N GLN A 47 7.01 -9.89 -1.14
CA GLN A 47 6.04 -9.56 -0.10
C GLN A 47 5.93 -10.76 0.83
N PHE A 48 6.07 -10.50 2.13
CA PHE A 48 5.88 -11.50 3.16
C PHE A 48 4.75 -11.07 4.09
N ASN A 49 3.69 -11.88 4.17
CA ASN A 49 2.60 -11.72 5.13
C ASN A 49 2.73 -12.87 6.15
N GLY A 50 2.84 -12.57 7.44
CA GLY A 50 3.15 -13.56 8.48
C GLY A 50 2.23 -14.80 8.51
N PHE A 51 2.77 -15.97 8.89
CA PHE A 51 2.12 -17.28 8.70
C PHE A 51 1.08 -17.70 9.75
N THR A 52 1.18 -17.24 11.00
CA THR A 52 0.40 -17.83 12.11
C THR A 52 -0.44 -16.82 12.90
N ASN A 53 -0.11 -15.54 12.80
CA ASN A 53 -0.75 -14.45 13.55
C ASN A 53 -0.71 -13.10 12.81
N TYR A 54 -0.34 -13.10 11.52
CA TYR A 54 -0.19 -11.91 10.68
C TYR A 54 0.54 -10.72 11.32
N TRP A 55 1.45 -10.96 12.27
CA TRP A 55 2.07 -9.89 13.06
C TRP A 55 2.72 -8.79 12.23
N HIS A 56 3.23 -9.11 11.03
CA HIS A 56 3.84 -8.14 10.14
C HIS A 56 3.59 -8.48 8.66
N ASN A 57 3.35 -7.45 7.85
CA ASN A 57 3.55 -7.51 6.40
C ASN A 57 4.84 -6.77 6.06
N THR A 58 5.73 -7.38 5.28
CA THR A 58 7.03 -6.80 4.91
C THR A 58 7.19 -6.77 3.40
N TYR A 59 7.65 -5.63 2.89
CA TYR A 59 7.84 -5.40 1.46
C TYR A 59 9.31 -5.12 1.17
N THR A 60 9.89 -5.90 0.27
CA THR A 60 11.31 -5.80 -0.10
C THR A 60 11.50 -5.94 -1.61
N HIS A 61 12.53 -5.26 -2.11
CA HIS A 61 13.11 -5.52 -3.41
C HIS A 61 14.34 -6.41 -3.23
N TRP A 62 14.34 -7.56 -3.89
CA TRP A 62 15.46 -8.48 -3.90
C TRP A 62 16.29 -8.25 -5.14
N TYR A 63 17.58 -8.00 -4.95
CA TYR A 63 18.58 -7.84 -6.01
C TYR A 63 19.53 -9.02 -5.93
N SER A 64 19.64 -9.77 -7.02
CA SER A 64 20.59 -10.88 -7.15
C SER A 64 21.58 -10.59 -8.28
N TYR A 65 22.87 -10.61 -7.95
CA TYR A 65 23.96 -10.48 -8.92
C TYR A 65 24.63 -11.85 -9.04
N GLY A 66 24.48 -12.47 -10.21
CA GLY A 66 25.10 -13.76 -10.59
C GLY A 66 25.39 -14.68 -9.41
N ASN A 67 24.38 -15.38 -8.88
CA ASN A 67 24.45 -16.45 -7.86
C ASN A 67 25.30 -16.25 -6.57
N LEU A 68 26.03 -15.14 -6.43
CA LEU A 68 27.05 -14.91 -5.40
C LEU A 68 26.63 -13.82 -4.41
N PHE A 69 25.79 -12.87 -4.84
CA PHE A 69 25.39 -11.75 -4.01
C PHE A 69 23.89 -11.51 -4.08
N LYS A 70 23.25 -11.48 -2.91
CA LYS A 70 21.83 -11.19 -2.73
C LYS A 70 21.66 -10.07 -1.71
N MET A 71 20.87 -9.06 -2.05
CA MET A 71 20.46 -7.99 -1.14
C MET A 71 18.95 -7.89 -1.11
N ALA A 72 18.39 -7.67 0.08
CA ALA A 72 17.00 -7.27 0.26
C ALA A 72 16.98 -5.81 0.72
N ILE A 73 16.39 -4.94 -0.09
CA ILE A 73 16.21 -3.51 0.24
C ILE A 73 14.74 -3.31 0.58
N PRO A 74 14.40 -2.73 1.75
CA PRO A 74 13.01 -2.41 2.09
C PRO A 74 12.38 -1.47 1.05
N ASP A 75 11.14 -1.75 0.65
CA ASP A 75 10.32 -0.81 -0.12
C ASP A 75 9.75 0.22 0.87
N VAL A 76 10.44 1.35 1.02
CA VAL A 76 10.09 2.38 2.01
C VAL A 76 8.65 2.87 1.83
N GLY A 77 8.19 3.05 0.59
CA GLY A 77 6.84 3.52 0.30
C GLY A 77 5.77 2.53 0.76
N LYS A 78 5.91 1.25 0.38
CA LYS A 78 4.96 0.20 0.82
C LYS A 78 5.01 -0.03 2.33
N ASN A 79 6.17 0.07 2.97
CA ASN A 79 6.28 -0.07 4.42
C ASN A 79 5.63 1.12 5.16
N ILE A 80 5.71 2.35 4.65
CA ILE A 80 4.97 3.50 5.22
C ILE A 80 3.45 3.28 5.08
N LEU A 81 3.00 2.85 3.90
CA LEU A 81 1.57 2.55 3.69
C LEU A 81 1.08 1.42 4.59
N GLN A 82 1.88 0.37 4.77
CA GLN A 82 1.59 -0.72 5.69
C GLN A 82 1.49 -0.22 7.13
N SER A 83 2.42 0.62 7.56
CA SER A 83 2.38 1.20 8.91
C SER A 83 1.09 1.99 9.16
N LYS A 84 0.53 2.66 8.14
CA LYS A 84 -0.80 3.29 8.26
C LYS A 84 -1.91 2.26 8.50
N VAL A 85 -1.84 1.10 7.84
CA VAL A 85 -2.81 -0.01 8.04
C VAL A 85 -2.66 -0.63 9.43
N ASP A 86 -1.44 -0.88 9.87
CA ASP A 86 -1.18 -1.50 11.18
C ASP A 86 -1.65 -0.58 12.32
N ILE A 87 -1.40 0.73 12.22
CA ILE A 87 -1.92 1.71 13.20
C ILE A 87 -3.45 1.76 13.19
N ALA A 88 -4.07 1.69 12.00
CA ALA A 88 -5.51 1.66 11.87
C ALA A 88 -6.12 0.41 12.53
N GLU A 89 -5.48 -0.75 12.39
CA GLU A 89 -5.83 -1.99 13.09
C GLU A 89 -5.66 -1.88 14.61
N ASP A 90 -4.55 -1.32 15.09
CA ASP A 90 -4.32 -1.06 16.52
C ASP A 90 -5.37 -0.11 17.13
N MET A 91 -5.90 0.82 16.34
CA MET A 91 -7.02 1.69 16.73
C MET A 91 -8.38 0.97 16.73
N GLY A 92 -8.45 -0.28 16.27
CA GLY A 92 -9.68 -1.05 16.12
C GLY A 92 -10.44 -0.80 14.82
N PHE A 93 -9.82 -0.15 13.83
CA PHE A 93 -10.43 0.21 12.55
C PHE A 93 -9.53 -0.22 11.36
N PRO A 94 -9.37 -1.52 11.08
CA PRO A 94 -8.44 -2.01 10.05
C PRO A 94 -8.72 -1.48 8.62
N GLY A 95 -9.95 -1.01 8.36
CA GLY A 95 -10.34 -0.38 7.10
C GLY A 95 -10.29 1.15 7.09
N LEU A 96 -9.65 1.78 8.08
CA LEU A 96 -9.57 3.23 8.22
C LEU A 96 -8.51 3.82 7.30
N LEU A 97 -8.95 4.71 6.42
CA LEU A 97 -8.12 5.53 5.56
C LEU A 97 -8.28 7.00 5.98
N ILE A 98 -7.24 7.55 6.60
CA ILE A 98 -7.21 8.96 6.99
C ILE A 98 -6.27 9.72 6.05
N GLN A 99 -6.78 10.80 5.44
CA GLN A 99 -5.97 11.76 4.71
C GLN A 99 -4.94 12.40 5.65
N GLU A 100 -3.70 12.48 5.18
CA GLU A 100 -2.63 13.11 5.96
C GLU A 100 -2.95 14.59 6.27
N GLY A 101 -2.76 14.99 7.53
CA GLY A 101 -3.15 16.31 8.03
C GLY A 101 -4.63 16.47 8.38
N PHE A 102 -5.47 15.44 8.22
CA PHE A 102 -6.89 15.48 8.59
C PHE A 102 -7.09 15.94 10.04
N ILE A 103 -6.46 15.21 10.97
CA ILE A 103 -6.58 15.47 12.42
C ILE A 103 -6.02 16.84 12.78
N THR A 104 -4.86 17.21 12.25
CA THR A 104 -4.25 18.52 12.50
C THR A 104 -5.17 19.66 12.07
N LYS A 105 -5.70 19.61 10.84
CA LYS A 105 -6.63 20.63 10.35
C LYS A 105 -7.93 20.63 11.14
N LEU A 106 -8.44 19.48 11.55
CA LEU A 106 -9.65 19.38 12.36
C LEU A 106 -9.46 20.07 13.72
N ILE A 107 -8.32 19.87 14.38
CA ILE A 107 -8.01 20.48 15.69
C ILE A 107 -7.78 21.99 15.56
N SER A 108 -7.13 22.44 14.49
CA SER A 108 -6.79 23.86 14.31
C SER A 108 -7.97 24.75 13.91
N ASN A 109 -9.15 24.19 13.63
CA ASN A 109 -10.30 24.92 13.11
C ASN A 109 -11.54 24.67 13.97
N SER A 110 -12.39 25.70 14.15
CA SER A 110 -13.75 25.48 14.65
C SER A 110 -14.60 24.88 13.55
N TYR A 111 -15.48 23.94 13.90
CA TYR A 111 -16.36 23.27 12.94
C TYR A 111 -17.72 22.91 13.58
N GLU A 112 -18.74 22.82 12.73
CA GLU A 112 -20.05 22.26 13.08
C GLU A 112 -20.09 20.77 12.72
N VAL A 113 -20.73 19.94 13.55
CA VAL A 113 -20.87 18.50 13.29
C VAL A 113 -22.27 18.20 12.73
N LEU A 114 -22.33 17.56 11.56
CA LEU A 114 -23.57 17.11 10.94
C LEU A 114 -23.57 15.58 10.73
N GLU A 115 -24.71 14.95 11.02
CA GLU A 115 -24.93 13.52 10.82
C GLU A 115 -25.88 13.31 9.65
N GLN A 116 -25.41 12.65 8.59
CA GLN A 116 -26.22 12.34 7.41
C GLN A 116 -27.05 13.55 6.88
N PRO A 117 -26.43 14.74 6.69
CA PRO A 117 -27.18 15.91 6.25
C PRO A 117 -27.72 15.72 4.82
N ASP A 118 -28.82 16.39 4.50
CA ASP A 118 -29.17 16.62 3.10
C ASP A 118 -28.25 17.67 2.46
N ARG A 119 -28.24 17.72 1.13
CA ARG A 119 -27.41 18.66 0.36
C ARG A 119 -27.64 20.12 0.78
N THR A 120 -28.90 20.53 0.97
CA THR A 120 -29.23 21.93 1.26
C THR A 120 -28.75 22.35 2.65
N THR A 121 -28.80 21.44 3.61
CA THR A 121 -28.32 21.64 4.98
C THR A 121 -26.80 21.73 5.00
N LEU A 122 -26.11 20.84 4.26
CA LEU A 122 -24.66 20.89 4.13
C LEU A 122 -24.18 22.20 3.50
N GLU A 123 -24.79 22.62 2.37
CA GLU A 123 -24.41 23.85 1.67
C GLU A 123 -24.61 25.09 2.56
N LYS A 124 -25.69 25.14 3.35
CA LYS A 124 -25.90 26.20 4.34
C LYS A 124 -24.82 26.23 5.42
N ALA A 125 -24.47 25.08 5.99
CA ALA A 125 -23.48 25.00 7.06
C ALA A 125 -22.06 25.38 6.57
N VAL A 126 -21.66 24.89 5.39
CA VAL A 126 -20.37 25.25 4.77
C VAL A 126 -20.31 26.74 4.39
N ASN A 127 -21.46 27.37 4.13
CA ASN A 127 -21.52 28.82 3.93
C ASN A 127 -21.23 29.61 5.21
N VAL A 128 -21.48 29.05 6.40
CA VAL A 128 -21.20 29.67 7.69
C VAL A 128 -19.76 29.44 8.14
N GLY A 129 -19.24 28.22 8.02
CA GLY A 129 -17.91 27.88 8.52
C GLY A 129 -17.40 26.51 8.07
N ASN A 130 -16.46 25.94 8.83
CA ASN A 130 -16.02 24.58 8.59
C ASN A 130 -17.05 23.58 9.11
N VAL A 131 -17.14 22.42 8.47
CA VAL A 131 -18.14 21.40 8.81
C VAL A 131 -17.49 20.02 8.84
N LEU A 132 -17.80 19.23 9.87
CA LEU A 132 -17.50 17.80 9.95
C LEU A 132 -18.77 17.01 9.69
N VAL A 133 -18.79 16.23 8.61
CA VAL A 133 -19.93 15.38 8.25
C VAL A 133 -19.60 13.91 8.45
N TYR A 134 -20.59 13.18 8.98
CA TYR A 134 -20.59 11.73 9.07
C TYR A 134 -21.61 11.17 8.08
N MET A 135 -21.13 10.46 7.06
CA MET A 135 -21.95 10.01 5.92
C MET A 135 -21.85 8.52 5.64
N ASP A 136 -22.93 8.00 5.08
CA ASP A 136 -22.99 6.69 4.43
C ASP A 136 -22.68 6.90 2.95
N PRO A 137 -21.64 6.26 2.38
CA PRO A 137 -21.30 6.39 0.97
C PRO A 137 -22.38 5.89 0.02
N GLN A 138 -23.37 5.12 0.50
CA GLN A 138 -24.50 4.64 -0.30
C GLN A 138 -25.67 5.64 -0.39
N SER A 139 -25.63 6.72 0.40
CA SER A 139 -26.59 7.82 0.28
C SER A 139 -26.30 8.68 -0.95
N THR A 140 -27.29 9.42 -1.45
CA THR A 140 -27.13 10.30 -2.63
C THR A 140 -25.99 11.31 -2.45
N LEU A 141 -25.94 12.00 -1.31
CA LEU A 141 -24.86 12.96 -1.03
C LEU A 141 -23.54 12.25 -0.70
N GLY A 142 -23.58 11.09 -0.04
CA GLY A 142 -22.40 10.31 0.28
C GLY A 142 -21.68 9.79 -0.98
N GLU A 143 -22.43 9.39 -2.01
CA GLU A 143 -21.87 8.94 -3.29
C GLU A 143 -21.14 10.09 -4.00
N GLU A 144 -21.75 11.29 -4.03
CA GLU A 144 -21.12 12.51 -4.56
C GLU A 144 -19.82 12.85 -3.82
N LEU A 145 -19.83 12.79 -2.49
CA LEU A 145 -18.65 13.06 -1.67
C LEU A 145 -17.55 12.00 -1.88
N ALA A 146 -17.93 10.73 -2.01
CA ALA A 146 -17.00 9.62 -2.25
C ALA A 146 -16.30 9.70 -3.61
N ALA A 147 -16.95 10.32 -4.62
CA ALA A 147 -16.35 10.49 -5.94
C ALA A 147 -15.02 11.28 -5.90
N TYR A 148 -14.89 12.24 -4.97
CA TYR A 148 -13.69 13.07 -4.80
C TYR A 148 -12.45 12.30 -4.33
N ILE A 149 -12.62 11.11 -3.75
CA ILE A 149 -11.51 10.29 -3.23
C ILE A 149 -11.32 8.98 -4.00
N SER A 150 -11.90 8.88 -5.19
CA SER A 150 -11.83 7.68 -6.03
C SER A 150 -10.39 7.18 -6.26
N GLU A 151 -9.43 8.08 -6.42
CA GLU A 151 -7.99 7.74 -6.57
C GLU A 151 -7.34 7.22 -5.28
N GLN A 152 -7.78 7.68 -4.10
CA GLN A 152 -7.23 7.20 -2.82
C GLN A 152 -7.59 5.73 -2.56
N THR A 153 -8.60 5.20 -3.25
CA THR A 153 -9.02 3.80 -3.12
C THR A 153 -8.10 2.80 -3.85
N VAL A 154 -7.13 3.29 -4.63
CA VAL A 154 -6.26 2.46 -5.48
C VAL A 154 -5.13 1.81 -4.68
N TRP A 155 -4.48 2.55 -3.78
CA TRP A 155 -3.32 2.04 -3.04
C TRP A 155 -3.64 0.92 -2.03
N PRO A 156 -4.78 0.91 -1.30
CA PRO A 156 -5.10 -0.19 -0.37
C PRO A 156 -5.17 -1.53 -1.09
N LYS A 157 -5.77 -1.54 -2.28
CA LYS A 157 -5.85 -2.72 -3.15
C LYS A 157 -4.49 -3.13 -3.69
N ALA A 158 -3.66 -2.15 -4.06
CA ALA A 158 -2.31 -2.40 -4.57
C ALA A 158 -1.35 -2.95 -3.51
N LEU A 159 -1.55 -2.58 -2.24
CA LEU A 159 -0.70 -3.00 -1.12
C LEU A 159 -0.83 -4.51 -0.83
N LYS A 160 -1.99 -5.11 -1.09
CA LYS A 160 -2.26 -6.55 -0.84
C LYS A 160 -1.98 -6.97 0.61
N SER A 161 -2.21 -6.04 1.55
CA SER A 161 -2.14 -6.28 2.99
C SER A 161 -3.16 -7.34 3.40
N HIS A 162 -2.84 -8.18 4.39
CA HIS A 162 -3.76 -9.22 4.84
C HIS A 162 -5.07 -8.64 5.40
N GLN A 163 -5.01 -7.47 6.07
CA GLN A 163 -6.19 -6.79 6.61
C GLN A 163 -7.21 -6.48 5.52
N TYR A 164 -6.76 -6.07 4.32
CA TYR A 164 -7.67 -5.78 3.19
C TYR A 164 -8.31 -7.02 2.56
N GLY A 165 -7.87 -8.22 2.94
CA GLY A 165 -8.46 -9.50 2.56
C GLY A 165 -9.48 -10.06 3.56
N ALA A 166 -9.67 -9.41 4.72
CA ALA A 166 -10.62 -9.86 5.74
C ALA A 166 -12.06 -9.71 5.25
N ALA A 167 -12.88 -10.76 5.44
CA ALA A 167 -14.27 -10.80 4.97
C ALA A 167 -15.19 -9.79 5.67
N ASP A 168 -14.84 -9.42 6.90
CA ASP A 168 -15.56 -8.50 7.77
C ASP A 168 -14.92 -7.10 7.80
N LEU A 169 -14.04 -6.78 6.85
CA LEU A 169 -13.41 -5.48 6.77
C LEU A 169 -14.46 -4.37 6.59
N LYS A 170 -14.57 -3.51 7.61
CA LYS A 170 -15.39 -2.31 7.57
C LYS A 170 -14.55 -1.10 7.21
N ARG A 171 -14.88 -0.48 6.07
CA ARG A 171 -14.15 0.67 5.55
C ARG A 171 -14.61 1.97 6.20
N ILE A 172 -13.65 2.83 6.55
CA ILE A 172 -13.90 4.21 6.94
C ILE A 172 -12.95 5.10 6.15
N ASP A 173 -13.46 6.10 5.44
CA ASP A 173 -12.66 7.11 4.76
C ASP A 173 -12.82 8.44 5.48
N ALA A 174 -11.71 9.07 5.88
CA ALA A 174 -11.67 10.38 6.53
C ALA A 174 -10.79 11.34 5.71
N PHE A 175 -11.40 12.37 5.13
CA PHE A 175 -10.74 13.27 4.19
C PHE A 175 -11.28 14.70 4.26
N ILE A 176 -10.58 15.64 3.62
CA ILE A 176 -10.91 17.06 3.63
C ILE A 176 -11.16 17.54 2.21
N LEU A 177 -12.29 18.20 2.01
CA LEU A 177 -12.57 19.03 0.84
C LEU A 177 -12.40 20.50 1.25
N GLN A 178 -11.60 21.26 0.50
CA GLN A 178 -11.27 22.64 0.85
C GLN A 178 -11.74 23.61 -0.25
N ALA A 179 -12.39 24.69 0.16
CA ALA A 179 -12.80 25.79 -0.70
C ALA A 179 -12.37 27.12 -0.05
N GLY A 180 -11.24 27.67 -0.50
CA GLY A 180 -10.62 28.84 0.15
C GLY A 180 -10.20 28.52 1.59
N GLU A 181 -10.66 29.33 2.55
CA GLU A 181 -10.41 29.15 3.99
C GLU A 181 -11.34 28.13 4.65
N LYS A 182 -12.33 27.59 3.92
CA LYS A 182 -13.36 26.70 4.46
C LYS A 182 -13.00 25.25 4.20
N ASN A 183 -13.14 24.43 5.23
CA ASN A 183 -12.88 23.01 5.22
C ASN A 183 -14.17 22.24 5.47
N LEU A 184 -14.46 21.30 4.58
CA LEU A 184 -15.45 20.25 4.78
C LEU A 184 -14.69 18.96 5.11
N PHE A 185 -14.74 18.56 6.38
CA PHE A 185 -14.22 17.30 6.86
C PHE A 185 -15.28 16.22 6.65
N VAL A 186 -14.93 15.14 5.97
CA VAL A 186 -15.86 14.05 5.67
C VAL A 186 -15.35 12.78 6.34
N VAL A 187 -16.21 12.11 7.09
CA VAL A 187 -16.02 10.75 7.59
C VAL A 187 -17.10 9.88 6.97
N SER A 188 -16.69 8.96 6.10
CA SER A 188 -17.60 8.12 5.32
C SER A 188 -17.44 6.65 5.69
N SER A 189 -18.55 5.99 6.04
CA SER A 189 -18.60 4.54 6.24
C SER A 189 -20.02 4.03 6.08
N SER A 190 -20.18 2.90 5.38
CA SER A 190 -21.47 2.22 5.23
C SER A 190 -21.95 1.56 6.52
N ASP A 191 -21.03 1.23 7.43
CA ASP A 191 -21.38 0.67 8.73
C ASP A 191 -21.55 1.77 9.78
N ARG A 192 -22.81 1.98 10.19
CA ARG A 192 -23.15 3.00 11.18
C ARG A 192 -22.46 2.78 12.54
N SER A 193 -22.39 1.53 13.02
CA SER A 193 -21.77 1.23 14.32
C SER A 193 -20.30 1.62 14.34
N THR A 194 -19.58 1.28 13.26
CA THR A 194 -18.16 1.60 13.08
C THR A 194 -17.94 3.11 12.96
N ARG A 195 -18.84 3.81 12.25
CA ARG A 195 -18.81 5.28 12.19
C ARG A 195 -19.03 5.93 13.57
N ASP A 196 -19.99 5.44 14.35
CA ASP A 196 -20.28 5.92 15.70
C ASP A 196 -19.12 5.64 16.66
N GLN A 197 -18.47 4.48 16.55
CA GLN A 197 -17.25 4.14 17.30
C GLN A 197 -16.09 5.07 16.93
N PHE A 198 -15.87 5.33 15.64
CA PHE A 198 -14.81 6.24 15.19
C PHE A 198 -15.07 7.67 15.67
N LYS A 199 -16.32 8.15 15.59
CA LYS A 199 -16.73 9.44 16.16
C LYS A 199 -16.41 9.53 17.65
N ALA A 200 -16.74 8.48 18.42
CA ALA A 200 -16.43 8.43 19.85
C ALA A 200 -14.92 8.45 20.12
N LEU A 201 -14.12 7.71 19.34
CA LEU A 201 -12.66 7.72 19.45
C LEU A 201 -12.08 9.10 19.10
N LEU A 202 -12.58 9.72 18.03
CA LEU A 202 -12.15 11.05 17.60
C LEU A 202 -12.43 12.08 18.68
N ASN A 203 -13.64 12.11 19.24
CA ASN A 203 -13.99 13.03 20.31
C ASN A 203 -13.12 12.84 21.56
N LYS A 204 -12.85 11.60 21.97
CA LYS A 204 -11.95 11.32 23.10
C LYS A 204 -10.52 11.77 22.81
N THR A 205 -10.04 11.52 21.59
CA THR A 205 -8.71 11.96 21.16
C THR A 205 -8.60 13.49 21.19
N LEU A 206 -9.61 14.20 20.70
CA LEU A 206 -9.67 15.66 20.72
C LEU A 206 -9.68 16.21 22.14
N ASP A 207 -10.46 15.61 23.04
CA ASP A 207 -10.50 15.99 24.47
C ASP A 207 -9.12 15.85 25.13
N VAL A 208 -8.44 14.72 24.89
CA VAL A 208 -7.07 14.50 25.37
C VAL A 208 -6.11 15.56 24.79
N ILE A 209 -6.17 15.82 23.48
CA ILE A 209 -5.28 16.80 22.85
C ILE A 209 -5.51 18.22 23.35
N GLN A 210 -6.76 18.59 23.64
CA GLN A 210 -7.06 19.90 24.21
C GLN A 210 -6.64 20.03 25.67
N LYS A 211 -6.63 18.91 26.41
CA LYS A 211 -6.32 18.89 27.84
C LYS A 211 -4.82 18.87 28.16
N TYR A 212 -4.01 18.29 27.27
CA TYR A 212 -2.59 18.08 27.51
C TYR A 212 -1.72 18.84 26.50
N ASP A 213 -0.69 19.53 27.00
CA ASP A 213 0.36 20.08 26.13
C ASP A 213 1.38 18.96 25.82
N PHE A 214 1.40 18.53 24.56
CA PHE A 214 2.30 17.49 24.11
C PHE A 214 3.66 18.07 23.75
N HIS A 215 4.62 17.92 24.65
CA HIS A 215 6.02 18.14 24.32
C HIS A 215 6.62 16.88 23.71
N LYS A 216 7.37 17.02 22.62
CA LYS A 216 8.26 15.94 22.18
C LYS A 216 9.20 15.61 23.34
N GLY A 217 9.03 14.41 23.91
CA GLY A 217 10.00 13.88 24.85
C GLY A 217 11.38 13.82 24.19
N TRP A 218 12.43 14.01 24.97
CA TRP A 218 13.81 13.76 24.54
C TRP A 218 14.03 12.25 24.46
N PHE A 219 13.28 11.56 23.60
CA PHE A 219 13.66 10.22 23.18
C PHE A 219 14.90 10.38 22.31
N GLY A 220 16.05 10.24 22.95
CA GLY A 220 17.35 10.38 22.31
C GLY A 220 17.46 9.43 21.12
N VAL A 221 18.09 9.93 20.07
CA VAL A 221 18.39 9.19 18.83
C VAL A 221 19.07 7.83 19.09
N GLU A 222 19.70 7.64 20.26
CA GLU A 222 20.30 6.37 20.69
C GLU A 222 19.33 5.29 21.19
N THR A 223 18.10 5.63 21.62
CA THR A 223 17.22 4.62 22.25
C THR A 223 16.63 3.65 21.21
N LEU A 224 16.41 4.12 19.97
CA LEU A 224 16.02 3.26 18.84
C LEU A 224 17.20 2.45 18.29
N LEU A 225 18.42 3.01 18.30
CA LEU A 225 19.62 2.32 17.82
C LEU A 225 19.97 1.08 18.67
N LYS A 226 19.58 1.08 19.95
CA LYS A 226 19.79 -0.03 20.90
C LYS A 226 18.54 -0.87 21.18
N SER A 227 17.40 -0.56 20.57
CA SER A 227 16.22 -1.42 20.61
C SER A 227 16.43 -2.56 19.62
N VAL A 228 17.20 -3.57 20.04
CA VAL A 228 17.50 -4.76 19.25
C VAL A 228 16.24 -5.64 19.19
N THR A 229 15.34 -5.37 18.26
CA THR A 229 14.47 -6.43 17.74
C THR A 229 15.31 -7.28 16.80
N CYS A 230 15.80 -8.42 17.30
CA CYS A 230 16.46 -9.43 16.48
C CYS A 230 15.50 -9.88 15.38
N THR A 231 15.72 -9.46 14.14
CA THR A 231 15.08 -10.06 12.96
C THR A 231 15.91 -11.25 12.47
N LYS A 232 15.25 -12.28 11.95
CA LYS A 232 15.93 -13.46 11.38
C LYS A 232 16.76 -13.04 10.16
N GLY A 233 18.04 -13.42 10.18
CA GLY A 233 18.92 -13.40 9.01
C GLY A 233 18.67 -14.56 8.06
#